data_AF-A0A0B2VZ26-F1
#
_entry.id   AF-A0A0B2VZ26-F1
#
_cell.length_a   1.000
_cell.length_b   1.000
_cell.length_c   1.000
_cell.angle_alpha   90.00
_cell.angle_beta   90.00
_cell.angle_gamma   90.00
#
_symmetry.space_group_name_H-M   'P 1'
#
loop_
_entity.id
_entity.type
_entity.pdbx_description
1 polymer ?
#
loop_
_entity_poly.entity_id
_entity_poly.type
_entity_poly.pdbx_seq_one_letter_code
_entity_poly.pdbx_strand_id
1 'polypeptide(L)'
;SKSCAPLPLCFVQPYSRAIQSRCRRTCNVCGCRDNANDCAALLSYCLDPRYQPVFRTRTIQSRCRRTCNVCGCRDNANDCAAMVSYCLDPRYQPVFRSRCALTCGFC
;
A
#
# COMPACT_ATOMS: atom_id res chain seq x y z
N SER A 1 18.53 -24.26 2.42
CA SER A 1 17.61 -23.29 3.06
C SER A 1 17.42 -22.10 2.14
N LYS A 2 16.19 -21.76 1.72
CA LYS A 2 15.95 -20.51 0.97
C LYS A 2 15.80 -19.38 1.99
N SER A 3 16.89 -18.65 2.22
CA SER A 3 16.92 -17.50 3.12
C SER A 3 16.07 -16.39 2.52
N CYS A 4 15.04 -15.94 3.24
CA CYS A 4 14.28 -14.76 2.83
C CYS A 4 15.04 -13.48 3.19
N ALA A 5 14.94 -12.47 2.32
CA ALA A 5 15.62 -11.18 2.44
C ALA A 5 15.21 -10.42 3.73
N PRO A 6 16.05 -9.50 4.24
CA PRO A 6 15.74 -8.75 5.45
C PRO A 6 14.48 -7.87 5.28
N LEU A 7 13.69 -7.76 6.37
CA LEU A 7 12.42 -7.03 6.47
C LEU A 7 12.38 -5.63 5.79
N PRO A 8 13.43 -4.79 5.85
CA PRO A 8 13.42 -3.47 5.23
C PRO A 8 13.15 -3.50 3.72
N LEU A 9 13.55 -4.57 3.03
CA LEU A 9 13.42 -4.66 1.57
C LEU A 9 12.00 -5.01 1.11
N CYS A 10 11.11 -5.41 2.03
CA CYS A 10 9.73 -5.76 1.70
C CYS A 10 8.93 -4.58 1.11
N PHE A 11 9.29 -3.34 1.45
CA PHE A 11 8.52 -2.14 1.09
C PHE A 11 9.34 -1.07 0.37
N VAL A 12 10.56 -1.39 -0.04
CA VAL A 12 11.44 -0.51 -0.82
C VAL A 12 11.35 -0.88 -2.30
N GLN A 13 11.11 0.10 -3.18
CA GLN A 13 11.21 -0.11 -4.62
C GLN A 13 12.69 -0.14 -5.05
N PRO A 14 13.06 -0.91 -6.10
CA PRO A 14 12.21 -1.76 -6.93
C PRO A 14 11.98 -3.18 -6.37
N TYR A 15 12.63 -3.51 -5.25
CA TYR A 15 12.73 -4.89 -4.74
C TYR A 15 11.44 -5.45 -4.14
N SER A 16 10.61 -4.59 -3.56
CA SER A 16 9.37 -4.93 -2.84
C SER A 16 8.47 -5.91 -3.60
N ARG A 17 8.23 -5.75 -4.91
CA ARG A 17 7.41 -6.70 -5.68
C ARG A 17 7.99 -8.12 -5.69
N ALA A 18 9.28 -8.23 -6.03
CA ALA A 18 9.95 -9.52 -6.13
C ALA A 18 10.03 -10.20 -4.75
N ILE A 19 10.35 -9.42 -3.70
CA ILE A 19 10.50 -9.93 -2.35
C ILE A 19 9.15 -10.29 -1.74
N GLN A 20 8.12 -9.46 -1.83
CA GLN A 20 6.77 -9.80 -1.38
C GLN A 20 6.23 -11.04 -2.10
N SER A 21 6.59 -11.27 -3.37
CA SER A 21 6.15 -12.46 -4.10
C SER A 21 6.77 -13.77 -3.56
N ARG A 22 8.03 -13.73 -3.14
CA ARG A 22 8.83 -14.88 -2.69
C ARG A 22 8.82 -15.08 -1.17
N CYS A 23 8.67 -13.99 -0.41
CA CYS A 23 8.84 -13.93 1.04
C CYS A 23 7.59 -13.40 1.74
N ARG A 24 6.42 -13.94 1.37
CA ARG A 24 5.11 -13.46 1.85
C ARG A 24 5.00 -13.42 3.39
N ARG A 25 5.47 -14.47 4.07
CA ARG A 25 5.48 -14.54 5.55
C ARG A 25 6.39 -13.49 6.16
N THR A 26 7.62 -13.38 5.67
CA THR A 26 8.61 -12.41 6.14
C THR A 26 8.11 -10.97 5.97
N CYS A 27 7.47 -10.67 4.84
CA CYS A 27 6.89 -9.36 4.59
C CYS A 27 5.51 -9.16 5.24
N ASN A 28 4.99 -10.15 5.97
CA ASN A 28 3.63 -10.14 6.53
C ASN A 28 2.54 -9.79 5.50
N VAL A 29 2.69 -10.29 4.27
CA VAL A 29 1.74 -10.11 3.14
C VAL A 29 1.07 -11.43 2.76
N CYS A 30 1.00 -12.37 3.70
CA CYS A 30 0.23 -13.59 3.54
C CYS A 30 -1.23 -13.25 3.24
N GLY A 31 -1.77 -13.79 2.16
CA GLY A 31 -3.13 -13.48 1.71
C GLY A 31 -3.27 -12.21 0.89
N CYS A 32 -2.19 -11.44 0.67
CA CYS A 32 -2.26 -10.33 -0.29
C CYS A 32 -2.42 -10.88 -1.71
N ARG A 33 -3.54 -10.53 -2.32
CA ARG A 33 -3.91 -10.90 -3.68
C ARG A 33 -4.69 -9.76 -4.33
N ASP A 34 -4.74 -9.80 -5.64
CA ASP A 34 -5.73 -9.03 -6.37
C ASP A 34 -7.09 -9.75 -6.25
N ASN A 35 -8.16 -9.00 -6.03
CA ASN A 35 -9.55 -9.48 -6.00
C ASN A 35 -10.24 -9.23 -7.35
N ALA A 36 -9.51 -8.71 -8.33
CA ALA A 36 -9.97 -8.30 -9.64
C ALA A 36 -9.05 -8.88 -10.72
N ASN A 37 -9.58 -9.13 -11.91
CA ASN A 37 -8.87 -9.74 -13.04
C ASN A 37 -8.31 -8.69 -14.02
N ASP A 38 -8.80 -7.44 -13.95
CA ASP A 38 -8.42 -6.31 -14.80
C ASP A 38 -7.23 -5.49 -14.26
N CYS A 39 -6.56 -5.97 -13.20
CA CYS A 39 -5.52 -5.21 -12.51
C CYS A 39 -4.31 -4.84 -13.38
N ALA A 40 -3.98 -5.65 -14.40
CA ALA A 40 -2.92 -5.33 -15.34
C ALA A 40 -3.22 -4.03 -16.12
N ALA A 41 -4.48 -3.83 -16.52
CA ALA A 41 -4.91 -2.61 -17.20
C ALA A 41 -4.99 -1.40 -16.24
N LEU A 42 -5.20 -1.67 -14.94
CA LEU A 42 -5.27 -0.65 -13.90
C LEU A 42 -3.90 -0.23 -13.34
N LEU A 43 -2.81 -0.85 -13.80
CA LEU A 43 -1.47 -0.61 -13.24
C LEU A 43 -1.03 0.85 -13.38
N SER A 44 -1.36 1.52 -14.47
CA SER A 44 -1.05 2.93 -14.70
C SER A 44 -1.64 3.84 -13.62
N TYR A 45 -2.88 3.57 -13.19
CA TYR A 45 -3.56 4.29 -12.12
C TYR A 45 -2.87 4.10 -10.76
N CYS A 46 -2.17 2.98 -10.53
CA CYS A 46 -1.39 2.78 -9.31
C CYS A 46 -0.12 3.63 -9.26
N LEU A 47 0.41 4.04 -10.42
CA LEU A 47 1.73 4.64 -10.57
C LEU A 47 1.68 6.12 -10.92
N ASP A 48 0.54 6.62 -11.41
CA ASP A 48 0.40 8.00 -11.85
C ASP A 48 0.27 8.96 -10.64
N PRO A 49 1.23 9.90 -10.48
CA PRO A 49 1.26 10.86 -9.37
C PRO A 49 0.13 11.90 -9.41
N ARG A 50 -0.60 12.05 -10.51
CA ARG A 50 -1.82 12.90 -10.54
C ARG A 50 -2.90 12.38 -9.60
N TYR A 51 -2.85 11.09 -9.32
CA TYR A 51 -3.72 10.44 -8.36
C TYR A 51 -3.14 10.42 -6.93
N GLN A 52 -1.94 10.97 -6.70
CA GLN A 52 -1.18 10.76 -5.45
C GLN A 52 -1.52 11.58 -4.19
N PRO A 53 -2.41 12.59 -4.13
CA PRO A 53 -2.76 13.12 -2.80
C PRO A 53 -3.95 12.41 -2.16
N VAL A 54 -4.82 11.73 -2.94
CA VAL A 54 -6.13 11.22 -2.46
C VAL A 54 -6.59 9.94 -3.17
N PHE A 55 -5.98 9.59 -4.30
CA PHE A 55 -6.67 8.83 -5.35
C PHE A 55 -5.84 7.75 -6.02
N ARG A 56 -4.95 7.08 -5.28
CA ARG A 56 -4.96 5.63 -5.46
C ARG A 56 -6.33 5.17 -4.96
N THR A 57 -7.33 5.23 -5.86
CA THR A 57 -8.75 5.06 -5.57
C THR A 57 -8.85 3.93 -4.56
N ARG A 58 -9.39 4.16 -3.35
CA ARG A 58 -9.59 3.09 -2.36
C ARG A 58 -10.10 1.81 -3.02
N THR A 59 -10.91 1.98 -4.07
CA THR A 59 -11.38 0.96 -5.00
C THR A 59 -10.26 0.19 -5.72
N ILE A 60 -9.31 0.84 -6.40
CA ILE A 60 -8.19 0.17 -7.06
C ILE A 60 -7.21 -0.40 -6.03
N GLN A 61 -6.92 0.33 -4.94
CA GLN A 61 -6.09 -0.21 -3.86
C GLN A 61 -6.71 -1.47 -3.26
N SER A 62 -8.02 -1.52 -3.02
CA SER A 62 -8.67 -2.71 -2.44
C SER A 62 -8.84 -3.88 -3.43
N ARG A 63 -9.00 -3.60 -4.73
CA ARG A 63 -9.15 -4.62 -5.78
C ARG A 63 -7.82 -5.15 -6.30
N CYS A 64 -6.80 -4.31 -6.40
CA CYS A 64 -5.52 -4.61 -7.08
C CYS A 64 -4.32 -4.46 -6.14
N ARG A 65 -4.44 -4.96 -4.91
CA ARG A 65 -3.44 -4.78 -3.85
C ARG A 65 -2.04 -5.23 -4.24
N ARG A 66 -1.95 -6.39 -4.89
CA ARG A 66 -0.67 -6.99 -5.28
C ARG A 66 -0.10 -6.27 -6.49
N THR A 67 -0.93 -5.97 -7.49
CA THR A 67 -0.49 -5.26 -8.70
C THR A 67 -0.02 -3.83 -8.39
N CYS A 68 -0.75 -3.11 -7.54
CA CYS A 68 -0.37 -1.77 -7.07
C CYS A 68 0.74 -1.77 -6.00
N ASN A 69 1.25 -2.93 -5.57
CA ASN A 69 2.29 -3.05 -4.53
C ASN A 69 1.89 -2.42 -3.17
N VAL A 70 0.61 -2.50 -2.79
CA VAL A 70 0.07 -1.99 -1.51
C VAL A 70 -0.19 -3.09 -0.48
N CYS A 71 0.43 -4.26 -0.64
CA CYS A 71 0.24 -5.38 0.29
C CYS A 71 0.69 -5.06 1.73
N GLY A 72 1.74 -4.25 1.87
CA GLY A 72 2.22 -3.77 3.17
C GLY A 72 1.47 -2.56 3.72
N CYS A 73 0.53 -2.03 2.95
CA CYS A 73 -0.22 -0.85 3.31
C CYS A 73 -1.19 -1.17 4.45
N ARG A 74 -0.99 -0.51 5.58
CA ARG A 74 -1.81 -0.64 6.79
C ARG A 74 -1.84 0.66 7.55
N ASP A 75 -2.87 0.81 8.36
CA ASP A 75 -2.89 1.79 9.42
C ASP A 75 -2.18 1.22 10.64
N ASN A 76 -1.43 2.08 11.33
CA ASN A 76 -0.76 1.78 12.60
C ASN A 76 -1.52 2.40 13.78
N ALA A 77 -2.64 3.09 13.52
CA ALA A 77 -3.54 3.64 14.53
C ALA A 77 -4.98 3.14 14.28
N ASN A 78 -5.77 3.07 15.35
CA ASN A 78 -7.11 2.46 15.33
C ASN A 78 -8.23 3.48 15.06
N ASP A 79 -7.92 4.76 15.14
CA ASP A 79 -8.82 5.90 15.03
C ASP A 79 -8.77 6.60 13.65
N CYS A 80 -7.99 6.06 12.71
CA CYS A 80 -7.81 6.64 11.38
C CYS A 80 -9.14 6.92 10.66
N ALA A 81 -10.14 6.02 10.79
CA ALA A 81 -11.44 6.19 10.16
C ALA A 81 -12.20 7.44 10.65
N ALA A 82 -12.10 7.76 11.94
CA ALA A 82 -12.72 8.96 12.53
C ALA A 82 -12.00 10.24 12.11
N MET A 83 -10.73 10.14 11.71
CA MET A 83 -9.86 11.27 11.41
C MET A 83 -9.59 11.46 9.90
N VAL A 84 -10.36 10.80 9.04
CA VAL A 84 -10.14 10.83 7.59
C VAL A 84 -10.21 12.25 6.99
N SER A 85 -10.94 13.17 7.61
CA SER A 85 -11.04 14.57 7.19
C SER A 85 -9.69 15.31 7.28
N TYR A 86 -8.79 14.87 8.17
CA TYR A 86 -7.48 15.47 8.37
C TYR A 86 -6.41 14.95 7.40
N CYS A 87 -6.71 13.93 6.59
CA CYS A 87 -5.75 13.40 5.61
C CYS A 87 -5.23 14.49 4.67
N LEU A 88 -6.09 15.43 4.28
CA LEU A 88 -5.75 16.49 3.33
C LEU A 88 -5.12 17.73 3.98
N ASP A 89 -5.13 17.83 5.31
CA ASP A 89 -4.54 18.95 6.02
C ASP A 89 -3.01 18.83 5.99
N PRO A 90 -2.29 19.78 5.38
CA PRO A 90 -0.82 19.76 5.31
C PRO A 90 -0.14 19.69 6.68
N ARG A 91 -0.77 20.23 7.73
CA ARG A 91 -0.24 20.23 9.09
C ARG A 91 -0.18 18.82 9.67
N TYR A 92 -1.16 17.99 9.31
CA TYR A 92 -1.28 16.62 9.82
C TYR A 92 -0.73 15.57 8.86
N GLN A 93 -0.50 15.90 7.59
CA GLN A 93 0.04 14.97 6.59
C GLN A 93 1.23 14.11 7.07
N PRO A 94 2.27 14.64 7.75
CA PRO A 94 3.38 13.82 8.23
C PRO A 94 2.93 12.71 9.19
N VAL A 95 1.97 13.02 10.07
CA VAL A 95 1.40 12.08 11.04
C VAL A 95 0.54 11.04 10.32
N PHE A 96 -0.32 11.46 9.39
CA PHE A 96 -1.21 10.53 8.69
C PHE A 96 -0.46 9.64 7.68
N ARG A 97 0.63 10.12 7.07
CA ARG A 97 1.53 9.30 6.24
C ARG A 97 2.17 8.14 7.01
N SER A 98 2.41 8.31 8.31
CA SER A 98 3.02 7.27 9.14
C SER A 98 2.00 6.39 9.88
N ARG A 99 0.87 6.97 10.31
CA ARG A 99 -0.10 6.28 11.17
C ARG A 99 -1.35 5.79 10.44
N CYS A 100 -1.74 6.44 9.36
CA CYS A 100 -3.00 6.22 8.66
C CYS A 100 -2.82 6.10 7.14
N ALA A 101 -1.72 5.49 6.71
CA ALA A 101 -1.34 5.44 5.31
C ALA A 101 -2.37 4.70 4.45
N LEU A 102 -3.04 3.69 4.98
CA LEU A 102 -4.10 2.97 4.26
C LEU A 102 -5.38 3.80 4.21
N THR A 103 -5.83 4.31 5.35
CA THR A 103 -7.07 5.11 5.41
C THR A 103 -6.99 6.35 4.54
N CYS A 104 -5.85 7.05 4.53
CA CYS A 104 -5.63 8.25 3.73
C CYS A 104 -5.12 7.97 2.30
N GLY A 105 -4.81 6.72 1.96
CA GLY A 105 -4.31 6.36 0.63
C GLY A 105 -2.88 6.85 0.35
N PHE A 106 -2.03 7.00 1.37
CA PHE A 106 -0.63 7.42 1.25
C PHE A 106 0.37 6.29 0.95
N CYS A 107 -0.14 5.09 0.72
CA CYS A 107 0.61 4.02 0.10
C CYS A 107 0.68 4.26 -1.42
#